data_AF-A0A2V6PHS0-F1
#
_entry.id   AF-A0A2V6PHS0-F1
#
_cell.length_a   1.000
_cell.length_b   1.000
_cell.length_c   1.000
_cell.angle_alpha   90.00
_cell.angle_beta   90.00
_cell.angle_gamma   90.00
#
_symmetry.space_group_name_H-M   'P 1'
#
loop_
_entity.id
_entity.type
_entity.pdbx_description
1 polymer ?
#
loop_
_entity_poly.entity_id
_entity_poly.type
_entity_poly.pdbx_seq_one_letter_code
_entity_poly.pdbx_strand_id
1 'polypeptide(L)' 'MAAKIRIPTPLRKLTNNEEVVEVNPGTVGAAIAELQTRYPGIKERLLDDSGA' A
#
# COMPACT_ATOMS: atom_id res chain seq x y z
N MET A 1 -14.92 -6.76 6.30
CA MET A 1 -14.75 -6.75 4.83
C MET A 1 -13.38 -6.20 4.52
N ALA A 2 -12.50 -6.94 3.85
CA ALA A 2 -11.15 -6.48 3.53
C ALA A 2 -11.20 -5.22 2.64
N ALA A 3 -10.30 -4.27 2.89
CA ALA A 3 -10.16 -3.10 2.02
C ALA A 3 -9.25 -3.47 0.84
N LYS A 4 -9.69 -3.13 -0.38
CA LYS A 4 -8.92 -3.40 -1.60
C LYS A 4 -8.19 -2.13 -2.02
N ILE A 5 -6.87 -2.14 -1.94
CA ILE A 5 -6.03 -1.01 -2.34
C ILE A 5 -5.53 -1.29 -3.75
N ARG A 6 -5.88 -0.41 -4.70
CA ARG A 6 -5.38 -0.47 -6.07
C ARG A 6 -3.99 0.13 -6.14
N ILE A 7 -3.03 -0.64 -6.62
CA ILE A 7 -1.63 -0.22 -6.68
C ILE A 7 -1.33 0.44 -8.02
N PRO A 8 -0.90 1.71 -8.02
CA PRO A 8 -0.46 2.40 -9.24
C PRO A 8 0.66 1.65 -9.95
N THR A 9 0.68 1.71 -11.29
CA THR A 9 1.71 1.10 -12.16
C THR A 9 3.16 1.32 -11.69
N PRO A 10 3.59 2.52 -11.20
CA PRO A 10 4.96 2.68 -10.70
C PRO A 10 5.25 1.87 -9.43
N LEU A 11 4.24 1.58 -8.61
CA LEU A 11 4.37 0.89 -7.32
C LEU A 11 4.21 -0.63 -7.44
N ARG A 12 3.73 -1.11 -8.59
CA ARG A 12 3.65 -2.55 -8.91
C ARG A 12 5.00 -3.25 -8.79
N LYS A 13 6.11 -2.56 -9.12
CA LYS A 13 7.46 -3.10 -8.97
C LYS A 13 7.83 -3.47 -7.52
N LEU A 14 7.24 -2.78 -6.53
CA LEU A 14 7.49 -3.00 -5.11
C LEU A 14 6.50 -3.98 -4.49
N THR A 15 5.35 -4.18 -5.13
CA THR A 15 4.26 -5.06 -4.69
C THR A 15 4.21 -6.36 -5.49
N ASN A 16 5.35 -6.86 -5.97
CA ASN A 16 5.44 -8.09 -6.77
C ASN A 16 4.53 -8.13 -8.02
N ASN A 17 4.27 -6.97 -8.62
CA ASN A 17 3.34 -6.77 -9.74
C ASN A 17 1.86 -6.97 -9.39
N GLU A 18 1.49 -6.91 -8.12
CA GLU A 18 0.10 -6.98 -7.71
C GLU A 18 -0.63 -5.67 -8.03
N GLU A 19 -1.75 -5.77 -8.75
CA GLU A 19 -2.59 -4.62 -9.10
C GLU A 19 -3.53 -4.23 -7.97
N VAL A 20 -3.87 -5.18 -7.11
CA VAL A 20 -4.80 -5.01 -5.99
C VAL A 20 -4.26 -5.77 -4.80
N VAL A 21 -4.06 -5.06 -3.68
CA VAL A 21 -3.70 -5.68 -2.41
C VAL A 21 -4.89 -5.61 -1.47
N GLU A 22 -5.24 -6.75 -0.88
CA GLU A 22 -6.26 -6.84 0.15
C GLU A 22 -5.61 -6.64 1.52
N VAL A 23 -6.06 -5.62 2.25
CA VAL A 23 -5.60 -5.31 3.60
C VAL A 23 -6.75 -5.46 4.59
N ASN A 24 -6.40 -5.70 5.85
CA ASN A 24 -7.40 -5.83 6.88
C ASN A 24 -8.24 -4.55 7.02
N PRO A 25 -9.57 -4.67 7.25
CA PRO A 25 -10.40 -3.51 7.54
C PRO A 25 -9.96 -2.87 8.85
N GLY A 26 -9.72 -1.57 8.81
CA GLY A 26 -9.29 -0.79 9.95
C GLY A 26 -9.06 0.65 9.54
N THR A 27 -8.03 1.27 10.09
CA THR A 27 -7.62 2.62 9.68
C THR A 27 -6.71 2.56 8.45
N VAL A 28 -6.70 3.62 7.65
CA VAL A 28 -5.75 3.79 6.55
C VAL A 28 -4.29 3.62 7.03
N GLY A 29 -3.99 4.08 8.25
CA GLY A 29 -2.68 3.89 8.87
C GLY A 29 -2.32 2.42 9.16
N ALA A 30 -3.27 1.62 9.65
CA ALA A 30 -3.06 0.18 9.88
C ALA A 30 -2.85 -0.58 8.57
N ALA A 31 -3.63 -0.25 7.53
CA ALA A 31 -3.46 -0.78 6.18
C ALA A 31 -2.08 -0.45 5.59
N ILE A 32 -1.62 0.78 5.73
CA ILE A 32 -0.30 1.22 5.25
C ILE A 32 0.82 0.53 6.03
N ALA A 33 0.68 0.37 7.36
CA ALA A 33 1.67 -0.35 8.17
C ALA A 33 1.79 -1.82 7.75
N GLU A 34 0.64 -2.49 7.51
CA GLU A 34 0.61 -3.86 7.01
C GLU A 34 1.26 -3.97 5.62
N LEU A 35 0.94 -3.05 4.71
CA LEU A 35 1.57 -2.96 3.40
C LEU A 35 3.08 -2.71 3.50
N GLN A 36 3.53 -1.87 4.43
CA GLN A 36 4.95 -1.60 4.66
C GLN A 36 5.69 -2.85 5.18
N THR A 37 5.06 -3.62 6.07
CA THR A 37 5.62 -4.89 6.55
C THR A 37 5.74 -5.92 5.44
N ARG A 38 4.73 -6.01 4.55
CA ARG A 38 4.74 -6.95 3.41
C ARG A 38 5.64 -6.49 2.26
N TYR A 39 5.69 -5.18 2.03
CA TYR A 39 6.41 -4.52 0.93
C TYR A 39 7.19 -3.31 1.48
N PRO A 40 8.42 -3.52 1.97
CA PRO A 40 9.24 -2.42 2.49
C PRO A 40 9.49 -1.38 1.39
N GLY A 41 9.31 -0.10 1.73
CA GLY A 41 9.43 1.04 0.80
C GLY A 41 8.15 1.44 0.06
N ILE A 42 7.04 0.71 0.22
CA ILE A 42 5.76 1.11 -0.38
C ILE A 42 5.19 2.39 0.25
N LYS A 43 5.38 2.58 1.57
CA LYS A 43 4.89 3.74 2.30
C LYS A 43 5.54 5.03 1.80
N GLU A 44 6.85 5.03 1.59
CA GLU A 44 7.62 6.17 1.06
C GLU A 44 7.26 6.52 -0.39
N ARG A 45 6.57 5.60 -1.08
CA ARG A 45 6.13 5.80 -2.46
C ARG A 45 4.63 6.08 -2.59
N LEU A 46 3.86 5.73 -1.57
CA LEU A 46 2.42 6.03 -1.45
C LEU A 46 2.19 7.41 -0.82
N LEU A 47 3.03 7.79 0.15
CA LEU A 47 3.04 9.12 0.73
C LEU A 47 4.19 9.90 0.11
N ASP A 48 3.86 10.93 -0.66
CA ASP A 48 4.83 11.98 -1.00
C ASP A 48 5.21 12.75 0.31
N ASP A 49 6.32 13.48 0.33
CA ASP A 49 6.74 14.36 1.44
C ASP A 49 5.64 15.40 1.80
N SER A 50 4.67 15.63 0.92
CA SER A 50 3.49 16.48 1.14
C SER A 50 2.22 15.78 1.63
N GLY A 51 2.17 14.44 1.75
CA GLY A 51 1.01 13.73 2.31
C GLY A 51 -0.35 14.05 1.64
N ALA A 52 -0.35 14.29 0.32
CA ALA A 52 -1.56 14.56 -0.47
C ALA A 52 -1.90 13.38 -1.40
#